data_AF-A0A354WF45-F1
#
_entry.id   AF-A0A354WF45-F1
#
_cell.length_a   1.000
_cell.length_b   1.000
_cell.length_c   1.000
_cell.angle_alpha   90.00
_cell.angle_beta   90.00
_cell.angle_gamma   90.00
#
_symmetry.space_group_name_H-M   'P 1'
#
loop_
_entity.id
_entity.type
_entity.pdbx_description
1 polymer ?
#
loop_
_entity_poly.entity_id
_entity_poly.type
_entity_poly.pdbx_seq_one_letter_code
_entity_poly.pdbx_strand_id
1 'polypeptide(L)'
;YFDKIRDFYEHEKCPYQSRLGWGSGMTGTTINWLLNDDLRSQLRDTCGIRAPNFEAPKSRRTVTNQDGEISYLPGWVKFQLLKHQQP
;
A
#
# COMPACT_ATOMS: atom_id res chain seq x y z
N TYR A 1 -17.54 -1.66 7.96
CA TYR A 1 -16.71 -0.74 7.14
C TYR A 1 -15.32 -1.32 6.89
N PHE A 2 -14.61 -1.80 7.92
CA PHE A 2 -13.29 -2.42 7.76
C PHE A 2 -13.30 -3.91 7.38
N ASP A 3 -14.45 -4.57 7.39
CA ASP A 3 -14.54 -6.02 7.17
C ASP A 3 -14.05 -6.42 5.77
N LYS A 4 -14.41 -5.64 4.73
CA LYS A 4 -13.93 -5.84 3.36
C LYS A 4 -12.43 -5.57 3.19
N ILE A 5 -11.85 -4.74 4.07
CA ILE A 5 -10.41 -4.48 4.04
C ILE A 5 -9.66 -5.72 4.52
N ARG A 6 -10.20 -6.43 5.53
CA ARG A 6 -9.60 -7.65 6.08
C ARG A 6 -9.37 -8.71 5.00
N ASP A 7 -10.29 -8.86 4.06
CA ASP A 7 -10.17 -9.80 2.93
C ASP A 7 -8.91 -9.57 2.07
N PHE A 8 -8.40 -8.34 2.00
CA PHE A 8 -7.15 -8.03 1.30
C PHE A 8 -5.90 -8.47 2.08
N TYR A 9 -5.97 -8.44 3.41
CA TYR A 9 -4.86 -8.75 4.32
C TYR A 9 -4.89 -10.19 4.86
N GLU A 10 -5.99 -10.93 4.66
CA GLU A 10 -6.14 -12.32 5.07
C GLU A 10 -5.18 -13.25 4.30
N HIS A 11 -4.55 -14.15 5.06
CA HIS A 11 -3.30 -14.83 4.69
C HIS A 11 -3.47 -16.13 3.87
N GLU A 12 -4.66 -16.50 3.42
CA GLU A 12 -4.91 -17.93 3.14
C GLU A 12 -4.94 -18.37 1.67
N LYS A 13 -5.01 -17.46 0.69
CA LYS A 13 -5.15 -17.88 -0.74
C LYS A 13 -3.87 -17.81 -1.57
N CYS A 14 -2.85 -17.10 -1.12
CA CYS A 14 -1.66 -16.84 -1.93
C CYS A 14 -0.47 -16.48 -1.03
N PRO A 15 0.66 -17.22 -1.10
CA PRO A 15 1.79 -17.01 -0.20
C PRO A 15 2.59 -15.73 -0.49
N TYR A 16 2.42 -15.15 -1.68
CA TYR A 16 3.19 -13.97 -2.11
C TYR A 16 2.25 -12.82 -2.46
N GLN A 17 2.43 -11.71 -1.77
CA GLN A 17 1.72 -10.47 -2.01
C GLN A 17 2.70 -9.34 -2.27
N SER A 18 2.33 -8.42 -3.16
CA SER A 18 3.11 -7.20 -3.41
C SER A 18 2.21 -6.01 -3.67
N ARG A 19 2.83 -4.83 -3.71
CA ARG A 19 2.22 -3.56 -4.06
C ARG A 19 2.78 -3.11 -5.41
N LEU A 20 1.95 -3.01 -6.45
CA LEU A 20 2.36 -2.61 -7.79
C LEU A 20 1.57 -1.39 -8.31
N GLY A 21 2.21 -0.64 -9.19
CA GLY A 21 1.59 0.45 -9.95
C GLY A 21 1.17 1.66 -9.11
N TRP A 22 0.30 2.49 -9.67
CA TRP A 22 -0.06 3.80 -9.11
C TRP A 22 -0.68 3.75 -7.70
N GLY A 23 -1.42 2.69 -7.38
CA GLY A 23 -2.07 2.53 -6.08
C GLY A 23 -1.12 2.23 -4.92
N SER A 24 0.10 1.77 -5.20
CA SER A 24 1.07 1.28 -4.20
C SER A 24 1.49 2.34 -3.17
N GLY A 25 1.64 3.60 -3.61
CA GLY A 25 2.04 4.72 -2.76
C GLY A 25 3.49 4.62 -2.25
N MET A 26 3.94 5.64 -1.53
CA MET A 26 5.33 5.75 -1.05
C MET A 26 5.78 4.53 -0.23
N THR A 27 4.90 4.01 0.63
CA THR A 27 5.17 2.83 1.47
C THR A 27 5.29 1.53 0.68
N GLY A 28 4.72 1.46 -0.52
CA GLY A 28 4.80 0.28 -1.39
C GLY A 28 5.95 0.33 -2.39
N THR A 29 6.54 1.51 -2.65
CA THR A 29 7.57 1.72 -3.68
C THR A 29 8.95 2.10 -3.12
N THR A 30 9.09 2.21 -1.80
CA THR A 30 10.33 2.64 -1.17
C THR A 30 10.58 1.88 0.13
N ILE A 31 11.79 2.03 0.67
CA ILE A 31 12.20 1.47 1.97
C ILE A 31 11.58 2.22 3.17
N ASN A 32 10.51 2.99 2.98
CA ASN A 32 9.94 3.89 3.98
C ASN A 32 9.72 3.23 5.34
N TRP A 33 9.29 1.96 5.34
CA TRP A 33 9.03 1.18 6.56
C TRP A 33 10.27 0.88 7.40
N LEU A 34 11.46 0.91 6.80
CA LEU A 34 12.73 0.73 7.51
C LEU A 34 13.22 2.03 8.17
N LEU A 35 12.57 3.16 7.87
CA LEU A 35 12.90 4.47 8.42
C LEU A 35 11.99 4.77 9.60
N ASN A 36 12.53 5.38 10.66
CA ASN A 36 11.72 5.85 11.78
C ASN A 36 10.82 7.03 11.36
N ASP A 37 9.78 7.31 12.16
CA ASP A 37 8.76 8.32 11.83
C ASP A 37 9.34 9.73 11.68
N ASP A 38 10.34 10.08 12.49
CA ASP A 38 11.02 11.38 12.46
C ASP A 38 11.76 11.58 11.13
N LEU A 39 12.57 10.61 10.72
CA LEU A 39 13.31 10.65 9.47
C LEU A 39 12.37 10.68 8.26
N ARG A 40 11.27 9.89 8.29
CA ARG A 40 10.25 9.94 7.24
C ARG A 40 9.60 11.32 7.11
N SER A 41 9.30 11.96 8.23
CA SER A 41 8.70 13.29 8.26
C SER A 41 9.68 14.34 7.74
N GLN A 42 10.95 14.28 8.14
CA GLN A 42 12.01 15.17 7.64
C GLN A 42 12.21 15.02 6.13
N LEU A 43 12.30 13.78 5.61
CA LEU A 43 12.45 13.51 4.18
C LEU A 43 11.25 14.02 3.39
N ARG A 44 10.01 13.78 3.85
CA ARG A 44 8.81 14.33 3.21
C ARG A 44 8.85 15.86 3.17
N ASP A 45 9.19 16.50 4.29
CA ASP A 45 9.16 17.96 4.41
C ASP A 45 10.30 18.66 3.65
N THR A 46 11.40 17.94 3.41
CA THR A 46 12.57 18.44 2.68
C THR A 46 12.45 18.20 1.18
N CYS A 47 12.05 17.00 0.78
CA CYS A 47 12.04 16.57 -0.63
C CYS A 47 10.67 16.67 -1.29
N GLY A 48 9.60 16.84 -0.53
CA GLY A 48 8.22 16.87 -1.01
C GLY A 48 7.47 18.15 -0.64
N ILE A 49 6.14 18.05 -0.54
CA ILE A 49 5.31 19.16 -0.07
C ILE A 49 5.43 19.22 1.45
N ARG A 50 6.05 20.29 1.94
CA ARG A 50 6.20 20.58 3.36
C ARG A 50 4.85 20.50 4.09
N ALA A 51 4.77 19.65 5.10
CA ALA A 51 3.57 19.39 5.90
C ALA A 51 3.95 19.13 7.37
N PRO A 52 4.45 20.16 8.08
CA PRO A 52 4.95 20.00 9.44
C PRO A 52 3.84 19.49 10.36
N ASN A 53 4.20 18.62 11.31
CA ASN A 53 3.29 17.98 12.27
C ASN A 53 2.22 17.05 11.65
N PHE A 54 2.28 16.78 10.35
CA PHE A 54 1.43 15.76 9.73
C PHE A 54 2.10 14.38 9.81
N GLU A 55 1.34 13.31 9.96
CA GLU A 55 1.88 11.95 9.97
C GLU A 55 2.36 11.54 8.56
N ALA A 56 3.60 11.05 8.44
CA ALA A 56 4.12 10.54 7.17
C ALA A 56 3.81 9.04 7.03
N PRO A 57 3.17 8.57 5.92
CA PRO A 57 2.85 9.30 4.68
C PRO A 57 1.52 10.07 4.72
N LYS A 58 1.49 11.21 4.01
CA LYS A 58 0.36 12.15 4.01
C LYS A 58 -0.90 11.64 3.33
N SER A 59 -0.78 10.80 2.30
CA SER A 59 -1.90 10.35 1.48
C SER A 59 -2.05 8.84 1.46
N ARG A 60 -3.28 8.38 1.28
CA ARG A 60 -3.66 7.02 0.91
C ARG A 60 -4.62 7.11 -0.26
N ARG A 61 -4.49 6.21 -1.23
CA ARG A 61 -5.38 6.11 -2.38
C ARG A 61 -6.32 4.93 -2.17
N THR A 62 -7.60 5.19 -2.32
CA THR A 62 -8.67 4.19 -2.20
C THR A 62 -9.67 4.42 -3.34
N VAL A 63 -10.39 3.37 -3.70
CA VAL A 63 -11.56 3.47 -4.56
C VAL A 63 -12.79 3.37 -3.67
N THR A 64 -13.77 4.25 -3.89
CA THR A 64 -15.02 4.30 -3.13
C THR A 64 -16.21 3.95 -4.01
N ASN A 65 -17.27 3.38 -3.43
CA ASN A 65 -18.56 3.22 -4.11
C ASN A 65 -19.35 4.55 -4.14
N GLN A 66 -20.57 4.52 -4.70
CA GLN A 66 -21.45 5.70 -4.78
C GLN A 66 -21.84 6.24 -3.40
N ASP A 67 -21.87 5.37 -2.38
CA ASP A 67 -22.19 5.72 -0.99
C ASP A 67 -20.98 6.28 -0.21
N GLY A 68 -19.82 6.41 -0.85
CA GLY A 68 -18.59 6.91 -0.24
C GLY A 68 -17.84 5.88 0.61
N GLU A 69 -18.26 4.62 0.61
CA GLU A 69 -17.56 3.53 1.30
C GLU A 69 -16.36 3.03 0.51
N ILE A 70 -15.27 2.69 1.20
CA ILE A 70 -14.09 2.08 0.56
C ILE A 70 -14.47 0.72 -0.01
N SER A 71 -14.39 0.60 -1.34
CA SER A 71 -14.71 -0.61 -2.08
C SER A 71 -13.46 -1.38 -2.49
N TYR A 72 -12.34 -0.70 -2.71
CA TYR A 72 -11.11 -1.34 -3.19
C TYR A 72 -9.84 -0.55 -2.82
N LEU A 73 -8.75 -1.29 -2.54
CA LEU A 73 -7.41 -0.76 -2.28
C LEU A 73 -6.50 -1.02 -3.50
N PRO A 74 -6.21 0.00 -4.33
CA PRO A 74 -5.47 -0.20 -5.56
C PRO A 74 -4.01 -0.60 -5.30
N GLY A 75 -3.48 -1.42 -6.20
CA GLY A 75 -2.08 -1.85 -6.24
C GLY A 75 -1.76 -3.12 -5.45
N TRP A 76 -2.71 -3.73 -4.74
CA TRP A 76 -2.51 -5.06 -4.17
C TRP A 76 -2.54 -6.12 -5.26
N VAL A 77 -1.48 -6.94 -5.31
CA VAL A 77 -1.38 -8.09 -6.23
C VAL A 77 -0.95 -9.33 -5.46
N LYS A 78 -1.43 -10.48 -5.93
CA LYS A 78 -1.15 -11.82 -5.38
C LYS A 78 -0.49 -12.66 -6.46
N PHE A 79 0.63 -13.32 -6.14
CA PHE A 79 1.40 -14.12 -7.10
C PHE A 79 1.36 -15.61 -6.78
N GLN A 80 1.11 -16.41 -7.81
CA GLN A 80 1.27 -17.85 -7.74
C GLN A 80 2.55 -18.26 -8.48
N LEU A 81 3.34 -19.13 -7.87
CA LEU A 81 4.44 -19.80 -8.56
C LEU A 81 3.84 -20.76 -9.61
N LEU A 82 4.16 -20.51 -10.88
CA LEU A 82 3.90 -21.49 -11.93
C LEU A 82 4.94 -22.61 -11.79
N LYS A 83 4.47 -23.85 -11.63
CA LYS A 83 5.35 -25.01 -11.76
C LYS A 83 5.74 -25.10 -13.23
N HIS A 84 7.05 -25.19 -13.50
CA HIS A 84 7.56 -25.39 -14.85
C HIS A 84 6.91 -26.65 -15.43
N GLN A 85 6.13 -26.51 -16.50
CA GLN A 85 5.71 -27.67 -17.29
C GLN A 85 6.95 -28.15 -18.02
N GLN A 86 7.47 -29.31 -17.66
CA GLN A 86 8.49 -29.97 -18.47
C GLN A 86 7.91 -30.17 -19.87
N PRO A 87 8.70 -29.92 -20.93
CA PRO A 87 8.26 -30.12 -22.31
C PRO A 87 7.83 -31.57 -22.57
#